data_AF-A0A496Z631-F1
#
_entry.id   AF-A0A496Z631-F1
#
_cell.length_a   1.000
_cell.length_b   1.000
_cell.length_c   1.000
_cell.angle_alpha   90.00
_cell.angle_beta   90.00
_cell.angle_gamma   90.00
#
_symmetry.space_group_name_H-M   'P 1'
#
loop_
_entity.id
_entity.type
_entity.pdbx_description
1 polymer ?
#
loop_
_entity_poly.entity_id
_entity_poly.type
_entity_poly.pdbx_seq_one_letter_code
_entity_poly.pdbx_strand_id
1 'polypeptide(L)'
;MKRMVEMKEKISKELELTRKKEHTDNLTREIEAATVQLQEIADAKALFERKAAASVKCASYVQAPENFKLLKSNWAYEEIPEYMESLREVNICIFLEQAMAAKAQIRNFDKNTEAVTRQRESTMAEKERVEKEMKENE
;
A
#
# COMPACT_ATOMS: atom_id res chain seq x y z
N MET A 1 21.68 -40.41 -42.21
CA MET A 1 21.01 -40.36 -40.88
C MET A 1 21.66 -39.38 -39.89
N LYS A 2 23.00 -39.22 -39.82
CA LYS A 2 23.67 -38.29 -38.87
C LYS A 2 23.16 -36.84 -38.87
N ARG A 3 23.03 -36.20 -40.05
CA ARG A 3 22.51 -34.82 -40.19
C ARG A 3 21.10 -34.61 -39.64
N MET A 4 20.25 -35.64 -39.64
CA MET A 4 18.88 -35.55 -39.13
C MET A 4 18.84 -35.54 -37.59
N VAL A 5 19.82 -36.19 -36.93
CA VAL A 5 19.95 -36.19 -35.47
C VAL A 5 20.42 -34.82 -34.99
N GLU A 6 21.49 -34.29 -35.61
CA GLU A 6 22.02 -32.95 -35.34
C GLU A 6 20.95 -31.85 -35.51
N MET A 7 20.12 -31.97 -36.56
CA MET A 7 19.04 -31.02 -36.83
C MET A 7 17.91 -31.11 -35.78
N LYS A 8 17.55 -32.32 -35.30
CA LYS A 8 16.58 -32.48 -34.22
C LYS A 8 17.07 -31.91 -32.89
N GLU A 9 18.35 -32.12 -32.60
CA GLU A 9 18.97 -31.61 -31.37
C GLU A 9 19.03 -30.09 -31.38
N LYS A 10 19.36 -29.48 -32.53
CA LYS A 10 19.33 -28.02 -32.71
C LYS A 10 17.93 -27.43 -32.53
N ILE A 11 16.91 -28.01 -33.17
CA ILE A 11 15.51 -27.55 -33.04
C ILE A 11 15.05 -27.66 -31.59
N SER A 12 15.42 -28.73 -30.89
CA SER A 12 15.03 -28.94 -29.49
C SER A 12 15.61 -27.86 -28.58
N LYS A 13 16.87 -27.47 -28.78
CA LYS A 13 17.53 -26.38 -28.04
C LYS A 13 16.88 -25.01 -28.32
N GLU A 14 16.58 -24.70 -29.58
CA GLU A 14 15.92 -23.43 -29.96
C GLU A 14 14.51 -23.31 -29.37
N LEU A 15 13.76 -24.41 -29.31
CA LEU A 15 12.44 -24.46 -28.65
C LEU A 15 12.53 -24.24 -27.13
N GLU A 16 13.54 -24.82 -26.47
CA GLU A 16 13.77 -24.61 -25.05
C GLU A 16 14.13 -23.16 -24.73
N LEU A 17 15.03 -22.56 -25.51
CA LEU A 17 15.42 -21.15 -25.36
C LEU A 17 14.20 -20.22 -25.52
N THR A 18 13.34 -20.49 -26.51
CA THR A 18 12.11 -19.73 -26.74
C THR A 18 11.17 -19.79 -25.53
N ARG A 19 10.96 -20.99 -24.97
CA ARG A 19 10.11 -21.18 -23.79
C ARG A 19 10.65 -20.44 -22.56
N LYS A 20 11.97 -20.50 -22.33
CA LYS A 20 12.59 -19.77 -21.21
C LYS A 20 12.45 -18.26 -21.40
N LYS A 21 12.59 -17.75 -22.62
CA LYS A 21 12.37 -16.32 -22.92
C LYS A 21 10.94 -15.87 -22.63
N GLU A 22 9.94 -16.62 -23.10
CA GLU A 22 8.53 -16.33 -22.82
C GLU A 22 8.23 -16.34 -21.31
N HIS A 23 8.85 -17.27 -20.56
CA HIS A 23 8.71 -17.32 -19.12
C HIS A 23 9.32 -16.09 -18.43
N THR A 24 10.52 -15.67 -18.83
CA THR A 24 11.19 -14.45 -18.33
C THR A 24 10.37 -13.19 -18.62
N ASP A 25 9.74 -13.10 -19.79
CA ASP A 25 8.86 -11.98 -20.15
C ASP A 25 7.62 -11.95 -19.23
N ASN A 26 7.05 -13.10 -18.91
CA ASN A 26 5.93 -13.20 -17.97
C ASN A 26 6.33 -12.79 -16.55
N LEU A 27 7.47 -13.27 -16.04
CA LEU A 27 8.00 -12.88 -14.72
C LEU A 27 8.25 -11.38 -14.65
N THR A 28 8.72 -10.76 -15.75
CA THR A 28 8.90 -9.31 -15.83
C THR A 28 7.58 -8.56 -15.67
N ARG A 29 6.51 -9.00 -16.35
CA ARG A 29 5.17 -8.41 -16.20
C ARG A 29 4.62 -8.57 -14.78
N GLU A 30 4.88 -9.70 -14.12
CA GLU A 30 4.48 -9.91 -12.73
C GLU A 30 5.22 -8.95 -11.77
N ILE A 31 6.51 -8.71 -11.99
CA ILE A 31 7.31 -7.75 -11.19
C ILE A 31 6.78 -6.31 -11.38
N GLU A 32 6.44 -5.93 -12.62
CA GLU A 32 5.86 -4.63 -12.93
C GLU A 32 4.51 -4.45 -12.25
N ALA A 33 3.61 -5.44 -12.35
CA ALA A 33 2.31 -5.43 -11.69
C ALA A 33 2.43 -5.30 -10.16
N ALA A 34 3.33 -6.08 -9.54
CA ALA A 34 3.59 -5.98 -8.10
C ALA A 34 4.15 -4.60 -7.70
N THR A 35 4.96 -3.98 -8.57
CA THR A 35 5.51 -2.64 -8.33
C THR A 35 4.43 -1.56 -8.38
N VAL A 36 3.50 -1.63 -9.34
CA VAL A 36 2.34 -0.73 -9.40
C VAL A 36 1.47 -0.91 -8.15
N GLN A 37 1.19 -2.15 -7.75
CA GLN A 37 0.40 -2.42 -6.55
C GLN A 37 1.05 -1.85 -5.28
N LEU A 38 2.38 -1.95 -5.14
CA LEU A 38 3.10 -1.34 -4.01
C LEU A 38 2.96 0.19 -3.99
N GLN A 39 3.00 0.84 -5.15
CA GLN A 39 2.79 2.28 -5.26
C GLN A 39 1.36 2.66 -4.88
N GLU A 40 0.35 1.93 -5.35
CA GLU A 40 -1.05 2.15 -4.98
C GLU A 40 -1.29 2.00 -3.48
N ILE A 41 -0.67 1.00 -2.84
CA ILE A 41 -0.72 0.80 -1.39
C ILE A 41 -0.06 1.98 -0.65
N ALA A 42 1.09 2.46 -1.13
CA ALA A 42 1.78 3.60 -0.54
C ALA A 42 0.94 4.89 -0.61
N ASP A 43 0.33 5.16 -1.76
CA ASP A 43 -0.52 6.34 -1.96
C ASP A 43 -1.78 6.28 -1.10
N ALA A 44 -2.42 5.11 -1.00
CA ALA A 44 -3.55 4.89 -0.12
C ALA A 44 -3.16 5.08 1.36
N LYS A 45 -2.03 4.52 1.79
CA LYS A 45 -1.51 4.69 3.16
C LYS A 45 -1.29 6.17 3.48
N ALA A 46 -0.63 6.93 2.60
CA ALA A 46 -0.39 8.35 2.79
C ALA A 46 -1.69 9.17 2.88
N LEU A 47 -2.77 8.76 2.19
CA LEU A 47 -4.09 9.37 2.33
C LEU A 47 -4.69 9.12 3.72
N PHE A 48 -4.61 7.89 4.22
CA PHE A 48 -5.12 7.55 5.55
C PHE A 48 -4.32 8.20 6.68
N GLU A 49 -3.00 8.34 6.53
CA GLU A 49 -2.16 9.08 7.48
C GLU A 49 -2.56 10.55 7.56
N ARG A 50 -2.82 11.19 6.40
CA ARG A 50 -3.35 12.56 6.35
C ARG A 50 -4.72 12.67 7.02
N LYS A 51 -5.63 11.72 6.80
CA LYS A 51 -6.96 11.70 7.46
C LYS A 51 -6.86 11.51 8.97
N ALA A 52 -6.01 10.59 9.43
CA ALA A 52 -5.78 10.37 10.85
C ALA A 52 -5.23 11.63 11.53
N ALA A 53 -4.21 12.26 10.94
CA ALA A 53 -3.61 13.48 11.47
C ALA A 53 -4.61 14.65 11.52
N ALA A 54 -5.42 14.83 10.46
CA ALA A 54 -6.46 15.84 10.43
C ALA A 54 -7.50 15.61 11.54
N SER A 55 -7.94 14.36 11.74
CA SER A 55 -8.92 13.99 12.76
C SER A 55 -8.40 14.25 14.17
N VAL A 56 -7.13 13.90 14.45
CA VAL A 56 -6.47 14.22 15.73
C VAL A 56 -6.38 15.73 15.95
N LYS A 57 -6.07 16.52 14.90
CA LYS A 57 -6.02 17.98 14.98
C LYS A 57 -7.40 18.60 15.25
N CYS A 58 -8.47 18.07 14.65
CA CYS A 58 -9.84 18.50 14.92
C CYS A 58 -10.23 18.21 16.38
N ALA A 59 -9.93 17.00 16.88
CA ALA A 59 -10.17 16.64 18.27
C ALA A 59 -9.44 17.59 19.24
N SER A 60 -8.17 17.91 18.99
CA SER A 60 -7.40 18.81 19.86
C SER A 60 -7.90 20.26 19.83
N TYR A 61 -8.35 20.74 18.67
CA TYR A 61 -8.92 22.09 18.56
C TYR A 61 -10.24 22.25 19.32
N VAL A 62 -11.10 21.22 19.28
CA VAL A 62 -12.37 21.16 20.02
C VAL A 62 -12.13 21.01 21.53
N GLN A 63 -11.07 20.28 21.93
CA GLN A 63 -10.69 20.10 23.33
C GLN A 63 -10.07 21.36 23.96
N ALA A 64 -9.46 22.25 23.17
CA ALA A 64 -8.74 23.42 23.67
C ALA A 64 -9.68 24.42 24.40
N PRO A 65 -9.51 24.63 25.72
CA PRO A 65 -10.43 25.46 26.51
C PRO A 65 -10.42 26.94 26.10
N GLU A 66 -9.33 27.43 25.51
CA GLU A 66 -9.21 28.83 25.05
C GLU A 66 -10.05 29.11 23.79
N ASN A 67 -10.12 28.16 22.85
CA ASN A 67 -10.95 28.28 21.65
C ASN A 67 -12.45 28.27 22.01
N PHE A 68 -12.81 27.54 23.06
CA PHE A 68 -14.17 27.51 23.60
C PHE A 68 -14.50 28.80 24.37
N LYS A 69 -13.53 29.39 25.09
CA LYS A 69 -13.69 30.70 25.76
C LYS A 69 -13.94 31.85 24.79
N LEU A 70 -13.31 31.84 23.61
CA LEU A 70 -13.58 32.83 22.54
C LEU A 70 -15.00 32.72 21.97
N LEU A 71 -15.52 31.49 21.87
CA LEU A 71 -16.94 31.26 21.54
C LEU A 71 -17.87 31.76 22.65
N LYS A 72 -17.54 31.52 23.93
CA LYS A 72 -18.25 32.08 25.09
C LYS A 72 -18.32 33.61 25.05
N SER A 73 -17.20 34.28 24.78
CA SER A 73 -17.14 35.75 24.75
C SER A 73 -17.90 36.35 23.57
N ASN A 74 -17.89 35.70 22.40
CA ASN A 74 -18.54 36.21 21.20
C ASN A 74 -20.06 35.98 21.17
N TRP A 75 -20.58 35.00 21.92
CA TRP A 75 -22.02 34.70 21.95
C TRP A 75 -22.79 35.47 23.02
N ALA A 76 -22.12 36.25 23.88
CA ALA A 76 -22.73 37.07 24.93
C ALA A 76 -23.67 36.29 25.89
N TYR A 77 -23.54 34.97 25.97
CA TYR A 77 -24.22 34.14 26.95
C TYR A 77 -23.32 33.95 28.18
N GLU A 78 -23.82 34.36 29.35
CA GLU A 78 -23.12 34.22 30.64
C GLU A 78 -22.95 32.74 31.03
N GLU A 79 -23.83 31.85 30.55
CA GLU A 79 -23.76 30.41 30.76
C GLU A 79 -23.95 29.66 29.43
N ILE A 80 -23.00 28.79 29.09
CA ILE A 80 -23.21 27.79 28.03
C ILE A 80 -24.09 26.70 28.64
N PRO A 81 -25.25 26.38 28.03
CA PRO A 81 -26.07 25.29 28.51
C PRO A 81 -25.30 23.95 28.52
N GLU A 82 -25.50 23.13 29.55
CA GLU A 82 -24.81 21.83 29.71
C GLU A 82 -24.90 20.93 28.47
N TYR A 83 -26.00 21.02 27.71
CA TYR A 83 -26.15 20.25 26.46
C TYR A 83 -25.11 20.62 25.39
N MET A 84 -24.59 21.84 25.36
CA MET A 84 -23.54 22.26 24.42
C MET A 84 -22.17 21.68 24.81
N GLU A 85 -21.90 21.47 26.09
CA GLU A 85 -20.69 20.76 26.55
C GLU A 85 -20.76 19.27 26.20
N SER A 86 -21.93 18.65 26.31
CA SER A 86 -22.14 17.27 25.85
C SER A 86 -21.92 17.11 24.33
N LEU A 87 -22.39 18.05 23.51
CA LEU A 87 -22.17 18.06 22.06
C LEU A 87 -20.67 18.20 21.70
N ARG A 88 -19.90 18.93 22.51
CA ARG A 88 -18.44 19.06 22.36
C ARG A 88 -17.75 17.72 22.57
N GLU A 89 -18.11 17.02 23.64
CA GLU A 89 -17.54 15.70 23.98
C GLU A 89 -17.86 14.66 22.91
N VAL A 90 -19.11 14.62 22.44
CA VAL A 90 -19.54 13.76 21.33
C VAL A 90 -18.70 14.02 20.08
N ASN A 91 -18.45 15.28 19.71
CA ASN A 91 -17.62 15.60 18.55
C ASN A 91 -16.16 15.18 18.71
N ILE A 92 -15.57 15.32 19.91
CA ILE A 92 -14.21 14.84 20.19
C ILE A 92 -14.14 13.32 20.00
N CYS A 93 -15.10 12.58 20.56
CA CYS A 93 -15.18 11.12 20.43
C CYS A 93 -15.27 10.70 18.95
N ILE A 94 -16.11 11.35 18.15
CA ILE A 94 -16.25 11.05 16.72
C ILE A 94 -14.91 11.23 15.98
N PHE A 95 -14.20 12.34 16.20
CA PHE A 95 -12.90 12.56 15.55
C PHE A 95 -11.83 11.55 16.00
N LEU A 96 -11.83 11.15 17.27
CA LEU A 96 -10.91 10.13 17.77
C LEU A 96 -11.23 8.75 17.19
N GLU A 97 -12.50 8.37 17.08
CA GLU A 97 -12.92 7.13 16.42
C GLU A 97 -12.47 7.08 14.96
N GLN A 98 -12.64 8.19 14.21
CA GLN A 98 -12.15 8.30 12.83
C GLN A 98 -10.63 8.15 12.75
N ALA A 99 -9.89 8.76 13.67
CA ALA A 99 -8.43 8.61 13.74
C ALA A 99 -8.01 7.16 14.03
N MET A 100 -8.69 6.48 14.95
CA MET A 100 -8.44 5.08 15.27
C MET A 100 -8.76 4.15 14.10
N ALA A 101 -9.89 4.37 13.42
CA ALA A 101 -10.27 3.61 12.23
C ALA A 101 -9.24 3.77 11.11
N ALA A 102 -8.79 5.01 10.85
CA ALA A 102 -7.73 5.27 9.87
C ALA A 102 -6.41 4.56 10.25
N LYS A 103 -6.02 4.59 11.53
CA LYS A 103 -4.84 3.87 12.04
C LYS A 103 -4.96 2.35 11.92
N ALA A 104 -6.14 1.79 12.06
CA ALA A 104 -6.37 0.37 11.80
C ALA A 104 -6.16 0.03 10.32
N GLN A 105 -6.62 0.87 9.39
CA GLN A 105 -6.39 0.68 7.96
C GLN A 105 -4.90 0.80 7.58
N ILE A 106 -4.17 1.74 8.18
CA ILE A 106 -2.71 1.86 7.98
C ILE A 106 -1.98 0.56 8.31
N ARG A 107 -2.35 -0.12 9.41
CA ARG A 107 -1.77 -1.42 9.77
C ARG A 107 -2.08 -2.53 8.76
N ASN A 108 -3.23 -2.47 8.10
CA ASN A 108 -3.57 -3.43 7.03
C ASN A 108 -2.74 -3.17 5.77
N PHE A 109 -2.50 -1.89 5.42
CA PHE A 109 -1.59 -1.55 4.34
C PHE A 109 -0.18 -2.04 4.62
N ASP A 110 0.33 -1.93 5.84
CA ASP A 110 1.66 -2.43 6.19
C ASP A 110 1.80 -3.94 5.94
N LYS A 111 0.81 -4.73 6.36
CA LYS A 111 0.79 -6.19 6.11
C LYS A 111 0.73 -6.52 4.62
N ASN A 112 -0.06 -5.77 3.86
CA ASN A 112 -0.19 -5.98 2.41
C ASN A 112 1.10 -5.59 1.68
N THR A 113 1.73 -4.48 2.06
CA THR A 113 3.04 -4.05 1.53
C THR A 113 4.08 -5.14 1.73
N GLU A 114 4.15 -5.72 2.93
CA GLU A 114 5.09 -6.81 3.22
C GLU A 114 4.80 -8.05 2.36
N ALA A 115 3.53 -8.45 2.23
CA ALA A 115 3.14 -9.59 1.42
C ALA A 115 3.51 -9.41 -0.06
N VAL A 116 3.18 -8.25 -0.66
CA VAL A 116 3.48 -7.95 -2.06
C VAL A 116 4.98 -7.81 -2.28
N THR A 117 5.72 -7.25 -1.31
CA THR A 117 7.19 -7.14 -1.39
C THR A 117 7.84 -8.52 -1.43
N ARG A 118 7.45 -9.44 -0.54
CA ARG A 118 7.94 -10.82 -0.52
C ARG A 118 7.62 -11.56 -1.81
N GLN A 119 6.41 -11.39 -2.35
CA GLN A 119 6.03 -11.97 -3.65
C GLN A 119 6.93 -11.45 -4.76
N ARG A 120 7.11 -10.12 -4.86
CA ARG A 120 7.97 -9.49 -5.87
C ARG A 120 9.41 -9.96 -5.78
N GLU A 121 9.96 -10.06 -4.57
CA GLU A 121 11.32 -10.57 -4.34
C GLU A 121 11.47 -12.03 -4.81
N SER A 122 10.50 -12.88 -4.50
CA SER A 122 10.47 -14.26 -5.01
C SER A 122 10.43 -14.32 -6.54
N THR A 123 9.60 -13.48 -7.18
CA THR A 123 9.49 -13.43 -8.65
C THR A 123 10.77 -12.89 -9.29
N MET A 124 11.44 -11.90 -8.68
CA MET A 124 12.75 -11.41 -9.14
C MET A 124 13.83 -12.48 -9.05
N ALA A 125 13.88 -13.23 -7.94
CA ALA A 125 14.83 -14.33 -7.78
C ALA A 125 14.59 -15.46 -8.79
N GLU A 126 13.32 -15.79 -9.06
CA GLU A 126 12.95 -16.76 -10.09
C GLU A 126 13.38 -16.27 -11.48
N LYS A 127 13.15 -14.99 -11.80
CA LYS A 127 13.59 -14.39 -13.06
C LYS A 127 15.10 -14.49 -13.23
N GLU A 128 15.87 -14.15 -12.20
CA GLU A 128 17.34 -14.24 -12.25
C GLU A 128 17.82 -15.68 -12.47
N ARG A 129 17.15 -16.66 -11.83
CA ARG A 129 17.44 -18.09 -12.04
C ARG A 129 17.21 -18.50 -13.49
N VAL A 130 16.06 -18.15 -14.07
CA VAL A 130 15.71 -18.50 -15.46
C VAL A 130 16.66 -17.81 -16.44
N GLU A 131 17.00 -16.55 -16.22
CA GLU A 131 17.97 -15.83 -17.06
C GLU A 131 19.38 -16.45 -17.01
N LYS A 132 19.78 -16.98 -15.86
CA LYS A 132 21.06 -17.71 -15.74
C LYS A 132 21.02 -19.03 -16.51
N GLU A 133 19.95 -19.79 -16.38
CA GLU A 133 19.76 -21.04 -17.14
C GLU A 133 19.67 -20.82 -18.65
N MET A 134 19.17 -19.67 -19.10
CA MET A 134 19.19 -19.29 -20.51
C MET A 134 20.62 -19.09 -21.01
N LYS A 135 21.46 -18.35 -20.25
CA LYS A 135 22.87 -18.10 -20.61
C LYS A 135 23.73 -19.36 -20.61
N GLU A 136 23.42 -20.33 -19.74
CA GLU A 136 24.13 -21.62 -19.70
C GLU A 136 23.75 -22.54 -20.86
N ASN A 137 22.60 -22.31 -21.51
CA ASN A 137 22.11 -23.08 -22.65
C ASN A 137 22.48 -22.48 -24.03
N GLU A 138 22.95 -21.22 -24.06
CA GLU A 138 23.48 -20.53 -25.25
C GLU A 138 24.94 -20.93 -25.55
#